data_AF-A0A386YJB4-F1
#
_entry.id   AF-A0A386YJB4-F1
#
_cell.length_a   1.000
_cell.length_b   1.000
_cell.length_c   1.000
_cell.angle_alpha   90.00
_cell.angle_beta   90.00
_cell.angle_gamma   90.00
#
_symmetry.space_group_name_H-M   'P 1'
#
loop_
_entity.id
_entity.type
_entity.pdbx_description
1 polymer ?
#
loop_
_entity_poly.entity_id
_entity_poly.type
_entity_poly.pdbx_seq_one_letter_code
_entity_poly.pdbx_strand_id
1 'polypeptide(L)'
;MTYSSESNYSILDDKTATGKKRDWRGKKVRSSLVAAHYEGLEKRTGAPYYGKKAEKVCNCAESLVFRRDVETGRLRLSNAYFCKVRLCSMCAWRRSLKIASHNKLIVEEANRQYKPAWIFLTLTVKNVEGDDLKQTITDMMKAWNRLFGYKAVKTSVLGYFRALEITKNHEQNTYHPHFHVLIPVKRSYFTGKRYIKQAEWTSLWKRAMKLDYTPIVHVQRVKGKKGIDAEAIEKEVRKEMEEQKAILEISKYPVKDTDVIRGNEVTEENLDTVYYLDGALSARRLIGYGGILKEIHKELNLTDAEEGDLVRIDEEDDEIANDTFEVMARWHVGIKNYIIT
;
A
#
# COMPACT_ATOMS: atom_id res chain seq x y z
N MET A 1 49.25 3.97 26.82
CA MET A 1 47.88 4.46 26.54
C MET A 1 47.57 4.14 25.09
N THR A 2 46.62 3.26 24.84
CA THR A 2 46.13 2.94 23.50
C THR A 2 44.65 2.66 23.62
N TYR A 3 43.84 3.71 23.48
CA TYR A 3 42.38 3.58 23.33
C TYR A 3 42.09 3.27 21.87
N SER A 4 41.73 2.01 21.59
CA SER A 4 41.05 1.63 20.35
C SER A 4 39.56 1.61 20.66
N SER A 5 38.80 2.57 20.13
CA SER A 5 37.36 2.69 20.34
C SER A 5 36.62 1.61 19.53
N GLU A 6 36.37 0.46 20.14
CA GLU A 6 35.33 -0.47 19.70
C GLU A 6 33.97 0.18 19.96
N SER A 7 33.17 0.37 18.92
CA SER A 7 31.86 1.00 19.05
C SER A 7 30.87 0.06 19.75
N ASN A 8 30.69 0.22 21.07
CA ASN A 8 29.75 -0.53 21.93
C ASN A 8 28.28 -0.09 21.71
N TYR A 9 27.72 -0.27 20.51
CA TYR A 9 26.29 0.00 20.27
C TYR A 9 25.55 -1.19 19.64
N SER A 10 24.31 -1.41 20.09
CA SER A 10 23.44 -2.48 19.60
C SER A 10 22.51 -1.98 18.49
N ILE A 11 22.48 -2.64 17.34
CA ILE A 11 21.60 -2.27 16.22
C ILE A 11 20.25 -2.97 16.36
N LEU A 12 19.16 -2.27 16.02
CA LEU A 12 17.83 -2.87 15.95
C LEU A 12 17.79 -4.04 14.96
N ASP A 13 17.41 -5.23 15.44
CA ASP A 13 17.14 -6.41 14.63
C ASP A 13 15.70 -6.91 14.87
N ASP A 14 14.77 -6.39 14.05
CA ASP A 14 13.35 -6.76 14.07
C ASP A 14 13.02 -7.71 12.91
N LYS A 15 12.35 -8.82 13.21
CA LYS A 15 12.03 -9.92 12.28
C LYS A 15 10.55 -10.30 12.38
N THR A 16 9.97 -10.72 11.25
CA THR A 16 8.64 -11.32 11.22
C THR A 16 8.63 -12.69 11.92
N ALA A 17 7.44 -13.24 12.19
CA ALA A 17 7.29 -14.60 12.71
C ALA A 17 7.98 -15.67 11.82
N THR A 18 8.11 -15.40 10.52
CA THR A 18 8.82 -16.25 9.54
C THR A 18 10.32 -15.97 9.43
N GLY A 19 10.89 -15.12 10.30
CA GLY A 19 12.31 -14.79 10.33
C GLY A 19 12.76 -13.73 9.32
N LYS A 20 11.85 -13.16 8.51
CA LYS A 20 12.20 -12.12 7.55
C LYS A 20 12.45 -10.80 8.26
N LYS A 21 13.60 -10.17 7.99
CA LYS A 21 13.94 -8.86 8.55
C LYS A 21 12.94 -7.77 8.12
N ARG A 22 12.48 -6.96 9.06
CA ARG A 22 11.70 -5.74 8.80
C ARG A 22 12.67 -4.59 8.51
N ASP A 23 12.53 -3.99 7.32
CA ASP A 23 13.50 -3.01 6.79
C ASP A 23 13.29 -1.59 7.34
N TRP A 24 13.32 -1.42 8.66
CA TRP A 24 13.21 -0.10 9.30
C TRP A 24 14.27 0.88 8.79
N ARG A 25 15.52 0.42 8.69
CA ARG A 25 16.65 1.21 8.21
C ARG A 25 16.44 1.70 6.78
N GLY A 26 16.16 0.81 5.83
CA GLY A 26 16.00 1.18 4.42
C GLY A 26 14.84 2.14 4.21
N LYS A 27 13.73 1.93 4.91
CA LYS A 27 12.57 2.83 4.87
C LYS A 27 12.87 4.21 5.48
N LYS A 28 13.65 4.29 6.55
CA LYS A 28 14.08 5.56 7.17
C LYS A 28 15.10 6.32 6.31
N VAL A 29 16.03 5.62 5.67
CA VAL A 29 16.96 6.22 4.69
C VAL A 29 16.17 6.83 3.53
N ARG A 30 15.24 6.06 2.96
CA ARG A 30 14.39 6.55 1.86
C ARG A 30 13.47 7.69 2.28
N SER A 31 12.88 7.66 3.48
CA SER A 31 12.09 8.80 3.96
C SER A 31 12.95 10.04 4.18
N SER A 32 14.18 9.90 4.67
CA SER A 32 15.12 11.03 4.81
C SER A 32 15.47 11.63 3.44
N LEU A 33 15.62 10.79 2.42
CA LEU A 33 15.78 11.26 1.04
C LEU A 33 14.55 12.02 0.54
N VAL A 34 13.33 11.52 0.80
CA VAL A 34 12.08 12.25 0.49
C VAL A 34 12.02 13.60 1.21
N ALA A 35 12.48 13.68 2.46
CA ALA A 35 12.56 14.94 3.20
C ALA A 35 13.47 15.95 2.48
N ALA A 36 14.66 15.53 2.05
CA ALA A 36 15.58 16.38 1.29
C ALA A 36 14.97 16.89 -0.03
N HIS A 37 14.12 16.10 -0.69
CA HIS A 37 13.38 16.56 -1.88
C HIS A 37 12.34 17.63 -1.54
N TYR A 38 11.65 17.49 -0.41
CA TYR A 38 10.75 18.56 0.05
C TYR A 38 11.51 19.84 0.41
N GLU A 39 12.70 19.76 1.00
CA GLU A 39 13.56 20.94 1.21
C GLU A 39 14.00 21.57 -0.11
N GLY A 40 14.36 20.75 -1.10
CA GLY A 40 14.67 21.20 -2.44
C GLY A 40 13.47 21.92 -3.10
N LEU A 41 12.26 21.39 -2.92
CA LEU A 41 11.03 22.02 -3.41
C LEU A 41 10.74 23.35 -2.72
N GLU A 42 10.97 23.48 -1.42
CA GLU A 42 10.86 24.75 -0.72
C GLU A 42 11.82 25.78 -1.31
N LYS A 43 13.09 25.42 -1.49
CA LYS A 43 14.10 26.29 -2.12
C LYS A 43 13.71 26.70 -3.53
N ARG A 44 13.19 25.76 -4.32
CA ARG A 44 12.81 25.97 -5.72
C ARG A 44 11.55 26.83 -5.89
N THR A 45 10.55 26.62 -5.04
CA THR A 45 9.22 27.25 -5.18
C THR A 45 9.01 28.43 -4.24
N GLY A 46 9.85 28.59 -3.21
CA GLY A 46 9.66 29.52 -2.11
C GLY A 46 8.49 29.19 -1.19
N ALA A 47 7.79 28.07 -1.38
CA ALA A 47 6.58 27.73 -0.64
C ALA A 47 6.90 27.05 0.71
N PRO A 48 6.59 27.68 1.87
CA PRO A 48 6.89 27.12 3.19
C PRO A 48 6.16 25.80 3.50
N TYR A 49 5.15 25.48 2.69
CA TYR A 49 4.44 24.21 2.73
C TYR A 49 5.38 23.00 2.61
N TYR A 50 6.38 23.09 1.72
CA TYR A 50 7.29 21.99 1.48
C TYR A 50 8.32 21.85 2.61
N GLY A 51 8.83 22.95 3.17
CA GLY A 51 9.72 22.91 4.36
C GLY A 51 9.07 22.25 5.56
N LYS A 52 7.82 22.61 5.86
CA LYS A 52 7.03 21.96 6.93
C LYS A 52 6.83 20.46 6.68
N LYS A 53 6.73 20.03 5.42
CA LYS A 53 6.67 18.60 5.09
C LYS A 53 8.02 17.92 5.24
N ALA A 54 9.10 18.56 4.80
CA ALA A 54 10.45 18.04 4.97
C ALA A 54 10.74 17.72 6.44
N GLU A 55 10.50 18.67 7.34
CA GLU A 55 10.69 18.49 8.79
C GLU A 55 9.88 17.30 9.32
N LYS A 56 8.58 17.23 8.99
CA LYS A 56 7.71 16.12 9.38
C LYS A 56 8.22 14.77 8.89
N VAL A 57 8.64 14.69 7.62
CA VAL A 57 9.13 13.45 7.02
C VAL A 57 10.49 13.06 7.59
N CYS A 58 11.38 14.03 7.85
CA CYS A 58 12.67 13.83 8.48
C CYS A 58 12.51 13.22 9.88
N ASN A 59 11.60 13.76 10.69
CA ASN A 59 11.35 13.30 12.07
C ASN A 59 10.49 12.02 12.14
N CYS A 60 9.95 11.56 11.01
CA CYS A 60 9.12 10.36 10.97
C CYS A 60 9.91 9.12 11.43
N ALA A 61 9.35 8.40 12.41
CA ALA A 61 9.93 7.20 13.01
C ALA A 61 11.37 7.40 13.52
N GLU A 62 11.70 8.59 14.02
CA GLU A 62 13.03 8.85 14.59
C GLU A 62 13.31 8.02 15.85
N SER A 63 12.28 7.77 16.66
CA SER A 63 12.32 6.83 17.78
C SER A 63 11.25 5.76 17.60
N LEU A 64 11.61 4.52 17.91
CA LEU A 64 10.76 3.34 17.87
C LEU A 64 10.78 2.71 19.26
N VAL A 65 9.61 2.51 19.84
CA VAL A 65 9.46 1.80 21.11
C VAL A 65 8.80 0.46 20.83
N PHE A 66 9.41 -0.60 21.32
CA PHE A 66 8.92 -1.96 21.18
C PHE A 66 8.63 -2.57 22.55
N ARG A 67 7.61 -3.43 22.61
CA ARG A 67 7.49 -4.45 23.63
C ARG A 67 8.19 -5.70 23.14
N ARG A 68 9.10 -6.23 23.93
CA ARG A 68 9.75 -7.52 23.65
C ARG A 68 9.08 -8.61 24.44
N ASP A 69 8.61 -9.62 23.73
CA ASP A 69 8.08 -10.85 24.31
C ASP A 69 9.23 -11.64 24.96
N VAL A 70 9.07 -12.03 26.23
CA VAL A 70 10.14 -12.68 27.01
C VAL A 70 10.43 -14.10 26.52
N GLU A 71 9.41 -14.86 26.13
CA GLU A 71 9.55 -16.26 25.72
C GLU A 71 10.16 -16.41 24.32
N THR A 72 9.65 -15.62 23.37
CA THR A 72 10.01 -15.72 21.96
C THR A 72 11.04 -14.68 21.52
N GLY A 73 11.29 -13.65 22.34
CA GLY A 73 12.15 -12.53 22.01
C GLY A 73 11.61 -11.60 20.93
N ARG A 74 10.36 -11.81 20.47
CA ARG A 74 9.76 -11.06 19.35
C ARG A 74 9.48 -9.61 19.76
N LEU A 75 9.74 -8.70 18.83
CA LEU A 75 9.47 -7.27 18.99
C LEU A 75 8.08 -6.94 18.44
N ARG A 76 7.28 -6.24 19.23
CA ARG A 76 6.02 -5.62 18.81
C ARG A 76 6.13 -4.12 19.00
N LEU A 77 5.98 -3.35 17.92
CA LEU A 77 6.05 -1.89 18.00
C LEU A 77 4.88 -1.38 18.84
N SER A 78 5.18 -0.68 19.94
CA SER A 78 4.19 -0.14 20.87
C SER A 78 4.01 1.37 20.72
N ASN A 79 5.04 2.10 20.29
CA ASN A 79 4.97 3.53 20.05
C ASN A 79 5.96 4.00 18.98
N ALA A 80 5.53 4.92 18.12
CA ALA A 80 6.36 5.64 17.18
C ALA A 80 5.58 6.85 16.60
N TYR A 81 6.28 7.94 16.30
CA TYR A 81 5.70 9.03 15.53
C TYR A 81 5.74 8.72 14.03
N PHE A 82 4.58 8.73 13.37
CA PHE A 82 4.47 8.63 11.91
C PHE A 82 3.86 9.90 11.33
N CYS A 83 4.56 10.53 10.37
CA CYS A 83 4.17 11.84 9.82
C CYS A 83 2.92 11.81 8.92
N LYS A 84 2.50 10.62 8.47
CA LYS A 84 1.36 10.35 7.57
C LYS A 84 1.42 10.99 6.18
N VAL A 85 2.49 11.73 5.85
CA VAL A 85 2.74 12.26 4.51
C VAL A 85 2.75 11.11 3.50
N ARG A 86 1.97 11.24 2.41
CA ARG A 86 1.73 10.16 1.44
C ARG A 86 3.01 9.58 0.83
N LEU A 87 3.96 10.45 0.50
CA LEU A 87 5.24 10.08 -0.11
C LEU A 87 6.32 9.64 0.90
N CYS A 88 6.05 9.70 2.21
CA CYS A 88 7.00 9.25 3.22
C CYS A 88 7.12 7.72 3.17
N SER A 89 8.29 7.19 2.82
CA SER A 89 8.50 5.75 2.67
C SER A 89 8.24 4.94 3.95
N MET A 90 8.50 5.53 5.11
CA MET A 90 8.11 4.92 6.39
C MET A 90 6.59 4.77 6.51
N CYS A 91 5.84 5.84 6.26
CA CYS A 91 4.38 5.82 6.38
C CYS A 91 3.72 4.98 5.29
N ALA A 92 4.20 5.07 4.05
CA ALA A 92 3.70 4.27 2.92
C ALA A 92 3.90 2.77 3.18
N TRP A 93 5.08 2.36 3.67
CA TRP A 93 5.32 0.98 4.07
C TRP A 93 4.37 0.52 5.17
N ARG A 94 4.24 1.26 6.27
CA ARG A 94 3.33 0.90 7.37
C ARG A 94 1.87 0.84 6.91
N ARG A 95 1.43 1.80 6.10
CA ARG A 95 0.10 1.80 5.47
C ARG A 95 -0.13 0.56 4.62
N SER A 96 0.85 0.16 3.80
CA SER A 96 0.74 -1.06 2.98
C SER A 96 0.57 -2.33 3.81
N LEU A 97 1.26 -2.42 4.96
CA LEU A 97 1.11 -3.55 5.87
C LEU A 97 -0.28 -3.56 6.51
N LYS A 98 -0.80 -2.40 6.93
CA LYS A 98 -2.14 -2.28 7.53
C LYS A 98 -3.24 -2.65 6.56
N ILE A 99 -3.16 -2.12 5.32
CA ILE A 99 -4.08 -2.48 4.24
C ILE A 99 -4.03 -3.99 3.95
N ALA A 100 -2.85 -4.59 3.95
CA ALA A 100 -2.70 -6.03 3.76
C ALA A 100 -3.37 -6.84 4.89
N SER A 101 -3.19 -6.43 6.14
CA SER A 101 -3.80 -7.06 7.30
C SER A 101 -5.34 -6.96 7.25
N HIS A 102 -5.87 -5.75 7.00
CA HIS A 102 -7.31 -5.54 6.83
C HIS A 102 -7.90 -6.36 5.68
N ASN A 103 -7.25 -6.35 4.52
CA ASN A 103 -7.74 -7.10 3.37
C ASN A 103 -7.71 -8.61 3.60
N LYS A 104 -6.74 -9.12 4.37
CA LYS A 104 -6.71 -10.53 4.77
C LYS A 104 -7.98 -10.90 5.54
N LEU A 105 -8.27 -10.16 6.62
CA LEU A 105 -9.45 -10.38 7.45
C LEU A 105 -10.76 -10.25 6.65
N ILE A 106 -10.88 -9.20 5.83
CA ILE A 106 -12.08 -8.95 5.01
C ILE A 106 -12.31 -10.09 4.01
N VAL A 107 -11.26 -10.58 3.36
CA VAL A 107 -11.41 -11.66 2.36
C VAL A 107 -11.69 -13.00 3.03
N GLU A 108 -11.03 -13.31 4.15
CA GLU A 108 -11.31 -14.50 4.96
C GLU A 108 -12.78 -14.52 5.37
N GLU A 109 -13.29 -13.40 5.87
CA GLU A 109 -14.70 -13.27 6.26
C GLU A 109 -15.66 -13.32 5.07
N ALA A 110 -15.31 -12.69 3.94
CA ALA A 110 -16.10 -12.77 2.72
C ALA A 110 -16.18 -14.21 2.18
N ASN A 111 -15.07 -14.96 2.27
CA ASN A 111 -15.01 -16.36 1.89
C ASN A 111 -15.86 -17.24 2.82
N ARG A 112 -15.83 -16.98 4.12
CA ARG A 112 -16.63 -17.69 5.13
C ARG A 112 -18.13 -17.47 4.90
N GLN A 113 -18.56 -16.20 4.79
CA GLN A 113 -19.97 -15.83 4.67
C GLN A 113 -20.55 -16.12 3.27
N TYR A 114 -19.88 -15.68 2.21
CA TYR A 114 -20.45 -15.63 0.86
C TYR A 114 -19.89 -16.69 -0.10
N LYS A 115 -18.78 -17.34 0.25
CA LYS A 115 -18.06 -18.31 -0.58
C LYS A 115 -17.88 -17.85 -2.04
N PRO A 116 -17.50 -16.59 -2.32
CA PRO A 116 -17.46 -16.05 -3.66
C PRO A 116 -16.33 -16.69 -4.48
N ALA A 117 -16.30 -16.34 -5.76
CA ALA A 117 -15.08 -16.42 -6.54
C ALA A 117 -14.52 -15.01 -6.73
N TRP A 118 -13.24 -14.91 -7.05
CA TRP A 118 -12.53 -13.63 -7.11
C TRP A 118 -12.03 -13.33 -8.52
N ILE A 119 -12.15 -12.07 -8.92
CA ILE A 119 -11.46 -11.53 -10.11
C ILE A 119 -10.53 -10.40 -9.69
N PHE A 120 -9.41 -10.31 -10.38
CA PHE A 120 -8.49 -9.20 -10.31
C PHE A 120 -8.59 -8.39 -11.60
N LEU A 121 -8.87 -7.10 -11.46
CA LEU A 121 -9.08 -6.16 -12.54
C LEU A 121 -8.09 -5.00 -12.42
N THR A 122 -7.39 -4.70 -13.51
CA THR A 122 -6.55 -3.52 -13.66
C THR A 122 -7.17 -2.58 -14.69
N LEU A 123 -7.48 -1.36 -14.28
CA LEU A 123 -8.04 -0.30 -15.14
C LEU A 123 -6.99 0.78 -15.37
N THR A 124 -6.58 0.99 -16.62
CA THR A 124 -5.53 1.97 -16.95
C THR A 124 -6.05 3.14 -17.78
N VAL A 125 -5.22 4.18 -17.87
CA VAL A 125 -5.31 5.26 -18.86
C VAL A 125 -3.99 5.32 -19.63
N LYS A 126 -3.88 6.16 -20.68
CA LYS A 126 -2.57 6.46 -21.23
C LYS A 126 -1.73 7.20 -20.19
N ASN A 127 -0.43 7.15 -20.35
CA ASN A 127 0.46 8.03 -19.61
C ASN A 127 0.04 9.50 -19.80
N VAL A 128 0.21 10.30 -18.76
CA VAL A 128 -0.11 11.73 -18.73
C VAL A 128 1.07 12.52 -18.23
N GLU A 129 1.17 13.78 -18.65
CA GLU A 129 2.16 14.71 -18.13
C GLU A 129 1.87 15.04 -16.65
N GLY A 130 2.87 15.57 -15.94
CA GLY A 130 2.77 15.90 -14.53
C GLY A 130 1.62 16.86 -14.20
N ASP A 131 1.44 17.89 -15.02
CA ASP A 131 0.39 18.91 -14.87
C ASP A 131 -1.04 18.30 -14.96
N ASP A 132 -1.21 17.31 -15.84
CA ASP A 132 -2.50 16.66 -16.08
C ASP A 132 -2.81 15.54 -15.07
N LEU A 133 -1.81 15.07 -14.31
CA LEU A 133 -1.94 13.93 -13.41
C LEU A 133 -3.07 14.12 -12.38
N LYS A 134 -3.11 15.29 -11.73
CA LYS A 134 -4.11 15.59 -10.70
C LYS A 134 -5.53 15.56 -11.28
N GLN A 135 -5.72 16.12 -12.46
CA GLN A 135 -7.04 16.16 -13.11
C GLN A 135 -7.44 14.78 -13.62
N THR A 136 -6.49 14.04 -14.19
CA THR A 136 -6.67 12.66 -14.66
C THR A 136 -7.16 11.75 -13.53
N ILE A 137 -6.53 11.81 -12.35
CA ILE A 137 -6.97 11.03 -11.17
C ILE A 137 -8.38 11.45 -10.72
N THR A 138 -8.70 12.76 -10.74
CA THR A 138 -10.06 13.23 -10.47
C THR A 138 -11.07 12.56 -11.41
N ASP A 139 -10.77 12.52 -12.71
CA ASP A 139 -11.69 11.97 -13.70
C ASP A 139 -11.77 10.43 -13.63
N MET A 140 -10.67 9.76 -13.30
CA MET A 140 -10.66 8.34 -12.96
C MET A 140 -11.56 8.00 -11.77
N MET A 141 -11.57 8.82 -10.71
CA MET A 141 -12.47 8.63 -9.57
C MET A 141 -13.95 8.84 -9.95
N LYS A 142 -14.26 9.80 -10.82
CA LYS A 142 -15.63 9.97 -11.36
C LYS A 142 -16.02 8.79 -12.26
N ALA A 143 -15.10 8.33 -13.09
CA ALA A 143 -15.29 7.19 -13.98
C ALA A 143 -15.53 5.90 -13.20
N TRP A 144 -14.81 5.70 -12.10
CA TRP A 144 -15.01 4.60 -11.18
C TRP A 144 -16.48 4.49 -10.73
N ASN A 145 -17.04 5.60 -10.24
CA ASN A 145 -18.43 5.65 -9.78
C ASN A 145 -19.41 5.33 -10.91
N ARG A 146 -19.15 5.81 -12.14
CA ARG A 146 -19.96 5.48 -13.31
C ARG A 146 -19.87 3.99 -13.70
N LEU A 147 -18.65 3.43 -13.72
CA LEU A 147 -18.40 2.04 -14.06
C LEU A 147 -19.20 1.10 -13.16
N PHE A 148 -19.12 1.28 -11.84
CA PHE A 148 -19.84 0.45 -10.87
C PHE A 148 -21.34 0.77 -10.78
N GLY A 149 -21.78 1.89 -11.38
CA GLY A 149 -23.20 2.20 -11.58
C GLY A 149 -23.82 1.51 -12.80
N TYR A 150 -23.03 1.03 -13.76
CA TYR A 150 -23.58 0.35 -14.93
C TYR A 150 -24.26 -0.96 -14.56
N LYS A 151 -25.44 -1.22 -15.14
CA LYS A 151 -26.25 -2.43 -14.89
C LYS A 151 -25.44 -3.73 -15.05
N ALA A 152 -24.60 -3.81 -16.08
CA ALA A 152 -23.74 -4.97 -16.32
C ALA A 152 -22.82 -5.23 -15.11
N VAL A 153 -22.09 -4.22 -14.63
CA VAL A 153 -21.19 -4.36 -13.48
C VAL A 153 -21.99 -4.60 -12.19
N LYS A 154 -22.95 -3.72 -11.89
CA LYS A 154 -23.74 -3.73 -10.65
C LYS A 154 -24.45 -5.07 -10.39
N THR A 155 -24.88 -5.77 -11.43
CA THR A 155 -25.59 -7.06 -11.29
C THR A 155 -24.67 -8.29 -11.30
N SER A 156 -23.41 -8.11 -11.69
CA SER A 156 -22.43 -9.18 -11.84
C SER A 156 -21.44 -9.27 -10.67
N VAL A 157 -21.16 -8.15 -10.00
CA VAL A 157 -20.21 -8.07 -8.87
C VAL A 157 -20.93 -8.00 -7.52
N LEU A 158 -20.30 -8.51 -6.47
CA LEU A 158 -20.81 -8.47 -5.09
C LEU A 158 -20.22 -7.31 -4.28
N GLY A 159 -19.10 -6.75 -4.74
CA GLY A 159 -18.39 -5.68 -4.05
C GLY A 159 -17.07 -5.37 -4.74
N TYR A 160 -16.19 -4.66 -4.05
CA TYR A 160 -14.82 -4.42 -4.51
C TYR A 160 -13.92 -3.95 -3.36
N PHE A 161 -12.62 -4.18 -3.53
CA PHE A 161 -11.55 -3.36 -2.98
C PHE A 161 -10.80 -2.74 -4.16
N ARG A 162 -10.61 -1.42 -4.16
CA ARG A 162 -9.85 -0.67 -5.17
C ARG A 162 -8.66 0.00 -4.53
N ALA A 163 -7.52 0.00 -5.19
CA ALA A 163 -6.36 0.85 -4.88
C ALA A 163 -5.94 1.65 -6.13
N LEU A 164 -5.62 2.94 -5.95
CA LEU A 164 -4.94 3.77 -6.95
C LEU A 164 -3.43 3.53 -6.83
N GLU A 165 -2.78 3.23 -7.96
CA GLU A 165 -1.32 3.22 -8.11
C GLU A 165 -0.93 4.26 -9.18
N ILE A 166 0.25 4.83 -9.02
CA ILE A 166 0.86 5.70 -10.03
C ILE A 166 2.27 5.19 -10.27
N THR A 167 2.56 4.76 -11.49
CA THR A 167 3.91 4.41 -11.93
C THR A 167 4.47 5.54 -12.79
N LYS A 168 5.76 5.84 -12.65
CA LYS A 168 6.44 6.84 -13.48
C LYS A 168 7.17 6.20 -14.66
N ASN A 169 7.02 6.78 -15.85
CA ASN A 169 7.93 6.56 -16.97
C ASN A 169 9.01 7.65 -16.92
N HIS A 170 10.23 7.27 -16.54
CA HIS A 170 11.35 8.19 -16.41
C HIS A 170 11.92 8.67 -17.76
N GLU A 171 11.78 7.87 -18.83
CA GLU A 171 12.32 8.23 -20.14
C GLU A 171 11.50 9.34 -20.80
N GLN A 172 10.18 9.29 -20.62
CA GLN A 172 9.24 10.26 -21.16
C GLN A 172 8.79 11.31 -20.13
N ASN A 173 9.24 11.19 -18.87
CA ASN A 173 8.81 11.99 -17.73
C ASN A 173 7.28 12.05 -17.52
N THR A 174 6.58 10.96 -17.85
CA THR A 174 5.11 10.86 -17.73
C THR A 174 4.69 9.93 -16.61
N TYR A 175 3.42 10.04 -16.20
CA TYR A 175 2.82 9.31 -15.10
C TYR A 175 1.69 8.43 -15.61
N HIS A 176 1.58 7.24 -15.02
CA HIS A 176 0.57 6.26 -15.41
C HIS A 176 -0.28 5.90 -14.19
N PRO A 177 -1.32 6.70 -13.88
CA PRO A 177 -2.28 6.35 -12.84
C PRO A 177 -3.16 5.18 -13.30
N HIS A 178 -3.35 4.19 -12.43
CA HIS A 178 -4.20 3.04 -12.73
C HIS A 178 -4.84 2.49 -11.45
N PHE A 179 -5.96 1.77 -11.61
CA PHE A 179 -6.60 1.09 -10.50
C PHE A 179 -6.30 -0.39 -10.53
N HIS A 180 -5.92 -0.92 -9.37
CA HIS A 180 -5.96 -2.34 -9.08
C HIS A 180 -7.20 -2.64 -8.24
N VAL A 181 -7.95 -3.67 -8.64
CA VAL A 181 -9.24 -3.98 -8.03
C VAL A 181 -9.39 -5.47 -7.77
N LEU A 182 -9.68 -5.82 -6.52
CA LEU A 182 -10.15 -7.13 -6.13
C LEU A 182 -11.68 -7.13 -6.09
N ILE A 183 -12.33 -8.04 -6.81
CA ILE A 183 -13.79 -8.05 -6.94
C ILE A 183 -14.32 -9.46 -6.59
N PRO A 184 -15.15 -9.58 -5.54
CA PRO A 184 -15.91 -10.81 -5.29
C PRO A 184 -17.09 -10.90 -6.27
N VAL A 185 -17.26 -12.08 -6.86
CA VAL A 185 -18.35 -12.42 -7.78
C VAL A 185 -19.00 -13.74 -7.35
N LYS A 186 -20.23 -14.00 -7.79
CA LYS A 186 -20.86 -15.31 -7.57
C LYS A 186 -20.02 -16.41 -8.22
N ARG A 187 -19.99 -17.62 -7.66
CA ARG A 187 -19.25 -18.76 -8.26
C ARG A 187 -19.69 -19.07 -9.69
N SER A 188 -20.98 -18.90 -9.98
CA SER A 188 -21.57 -19.05 -11.32
C SER A 188 -21.19 -17.93 -12.30
N TYR A 189 -20.43 -16.92 -11.89
CA TYR A 189 -20.03 -15.81 -12.75
C TYR A 189 -19.32 -16.28 -14.02
N PHE A 190 -18.41 -17.26 -13.94
CA PHE A 190 -17.61 -17.72 -15.08
C PHE A 190 -18.36 -18.62 -16.07
N THR A 191 -19.54 -19.12 -15.69
CA THR A 191 -20.37 -20.01 -16.53
C THR A 191 -21.72 -19.38 -16.86
N GLY A 192 -22.06 -18.26 -16.23
CA GLY A 192 -23.37 -17.63 -16.33
C GLY A 192 -23.43 -16.49 -17.34
N LYS A 193 -24.65 -16.05 -17.64
CA LYS A 193 -24.95 -14.94 -18.55
C LYS A 193 -24.41 -13.57 -18.08
N ARG A 194 -23.95 -13.49 -16.83
CA ARG A 194 -23.43 -12.27 -16.19
C ARG A 194 -21.90 -12.14 -16.30
N TYR A 195 -21.23 -13.09 -16.96
CA TYR A 195 -19.80 -13.02 -17.20
C TYR A 195 -19.44 -11.81 -18.06
N ILE A 196 -18.62 -10.90 -17.53
CA ILE A 196 -18.09 -9.75 -18.27
C ILE A 196 -16.72 -10.13 -18.82
N LYS A 197 -16.61 -10.20 -20.14
CA LYS A 197 -15.35 -10.50 -20.85
C LYS A 197 -14.39 -9.30 -20.76
N GLN A 198 -13.09 -9.54 -20.98
CA GLN A 198 -12.08 -8.47 -20.99
C GLN A 198 -12.43 -7.33 -21.95
N ALA A 199 -12.89 -7.66 -23.17
CA ALA A 199 -13.26 -6.65 -24.16
C ALA A 199 -14.46 -5.82 -23.72
N GLU A 200 -15.40 -6.42 -22.98
CA GLU A 200 -16.54 -5.72 -22.40
C GLU A 200 -16.11 -4.82 -21.24
N TRP A 201 -15.25 -5.30 -20.33
CA TRP A 201 -14.64 -4.45 -19.30
C TRP A 201 -13.92 -3.24 -19.91
N THR A 202 -13.18 -3.46 -21.00
CA THR A 202 -12.49 -2.39 -21.74
C THR A 202 -13.48 -1.37 -22.30
N SER A 203 -14.56 -1.83 -22.94
CA SER A 203 -15.61 -0.96 -23.47
C SER A 203 -16.34 -0.17 -22.39
N LEU A 204 -16.68 -0.83 -21.27
CA LEU A 204 -17.29 -0.20 -20.12
C LEU A 204 -16.36 0.84 -19.51
N TRP A 205 -15.07 0.55 -19.36
CA TRP A 205 -14.09 1.49 -18.84
C TRP A 205 -13.86 2.67 -19.79
N LYS A 206 -13.70 2.43 -21.09
CA LYS A 206 -13.61 3.48 -22.12
C LYS A 206 -14.79 4.45 -22.02
N ARG A 207 -16.03 3.92 -21.96
CA ARG A 207 -17.25 4.71 -21.80
C ARG A 207 -17.30 5.43 -20.45
N ALA A 208 -16.92 4.74 -19.38
CA ALA A 208 -16.84 5.32 -18.04
C ALA A 208 -15.76 6.38 -17.93
N MET A 209 -14.69 6.38 -18.71
CA MET A 209 -13.70 7.46 -18.72
C MET A 209 -14.02 8.54 -19.75
N LYS A 210 -14.91 8.25 -20.72
CA LYS A 210 -15.17 9.08 -21.91
C LYS A 210 -13.93 9.24 -22.80
N LEU A 211 -13.16 8.17 -22.96
CA LEU A 211 -11.95 8.18 -23.78
C LEU A 211 -12.30 8.07 -25.26
N ASP A 212 -11.56 8.79 -26.09
CA ASP A 212 -11.55 8.66 -27.54
C ASP A 212 -10.74 7.42 -27.99
N TYR A 213 -9.72 7.03 -27.23
CA TYR A 213 -8.92 5.82 -27.46
C TYR A 213 -9.42 4.59 -26.68
N THR A 214 -8.95 3.40 -27.07
CA THR A 214 -9.24 2.14 -26.35
C THR A 214 -8.17 1.91 -25.27
N PRO A 215 -8.53 1.93 -23.98
CA PRO A 215 -7.56 1.72 -22.89
C PRO A 215 -7.15 0.26 -22.78
N ILE A 216 -6.05 -0.01 -22.06
CA ILE A 216 -5.64 -1.36 -21.71
C ILE A 216 -6.35 -1.73 -20.40
N VAL A 217 -7.08 -2.84 -20.42
CA VAL A 217 -7.70 -3.41 -19.22
C VAL A 217 -7.26 -4.85 -19.08
N HIS A 218 -6.76 -5.20 -17.91
CA HIS A 218 -6.43 -6.58 -17.59
C HIS A 218 -7.48 -7.13 -16.64
N VAL A 219 -8.02 -8.31 -16.93
CA VAL A 219 -8.93 -9.01 -16.02
C VAL A 219 -8.55 -10.48 -15.98
N GLN A 220 -8.40 -11.01 -14.77
CA GLN A 220 -8.14 -12.41 -14.56
C GLN A 220 -8.96 -12.95 -13.39
N ARG A 221 -9.34 -14.22 -13.50
CA ARG A 221 -9.78 -14.97 -12.33
C ARG A 221 -8.60 -15.11 -11.39
N VAL A 222 -8.78 -14.80 -10.11
CA VAL A 222 -7.82 -15.19 -9.08
C VAL A 222 -7.93 -16.71 -8.97
N LYS A 223 -6.98 -17.41 -9.59
CA LYS A 223 -6.88 -18.87 -9.55
C LYS A 223 -5.99 -19.26 -8.39
N GLY A 224 -6.31 -20.37 -7.74
CA GLY A 224 -5.27 -21.21 -7.16
C GLY A 224 -4.44 -21.82 -8.30
N LYS A 225 -3.16 -21.47 -8.45
CA LYS A 225 -2.19 -22.13 -9.31
C LYS A 225 -2.08 -23.60 -8.90
N LYS A 226 -2.38 -24.46 -9.86
CA LYS A 226 -1.81 -25.82 -9.89
C LYS A 226 -0.30 -25.67 -10.18
N GLY A 227 0.52 -25.71 -9.15
CA GLY A 227 1.97 -25.57 -9.31
C GLY A 227 2.72 -25.47 -7.99
N ILE A 228 2.38 -26.35 -7.05
CA ILE A 228 3.27 -26.77 -5.95
C ILE A 228 2.98 -28.26 -5.79
N ASP A 229 3.95 -29.10 -6.15
CA ASP A 229 3.99 -30.50 -5.73
C ASP A 229 3.92 -30.54 -4.21
N ALA A 230 2.78 -30.98 -3.69
CA ALA A 230 2.59 -31.25 -2.28
C ALA A 230 1.32 -32.07 -2.13
N GLU A 231 1.40 -33.37 -2.37
CA GLU A 231 0.32 -34.33 -2.05
C GLU A 231 -0.13 -34.31 -0.57
N ALA A 232 0.36 -33.37 0.25
CA ALA A 232 0.06 -33.22 1.67
C ALA A 232 -0.72 -31.94 2.06
N ILE A 233 -1.12 -31.05 1.13
CA ILE A 233 -1.87 -29.82 1.49
C ILE A 233 -3.28 -29.87 0.91
N GLU A 234 -4.28 -29.87 1.80
CA GLU A 234 -5.70 -29.86 1.47
C GLU A 234 -6.06 -28.73 0.49
N LYS A 235 -7.00 -29.03 -0.40
CA LYS A 235 -7.43 -28.16 -1.50
C LYS A 235 -7.94 -26.79 -1.03
N GLU A 236 -8.45 -26.71 0.20
CA GLU A 236 -8.97 -25.48 0.80
C GLU A 236 -7.83 -24.56 1.28
N VAL A 237 -6.85 -25.11 1.98
CA VAL A 237 -5.63 -24.40 2.44
C VAL A 237 -4.86 -23.78 1.26
N ARG A 238 -4.73 -24.49 0.14
CA ARG A 238 -4.08 -23.96 -1.07
C ARG A 238 -4.82 -22.75 -1.67
N LYS A 239 -6.15 -22.75 -1.63
CA LYS A 239 -6.99 -21.67 -2.18
C LYS A 239 -6.83 -20.39 -1.35
N GLU A 240 -6.80 -20.54 -0.03
CA GLU A 240 -6.62 -19.43 0.92
C GLU A 240 -5.26 -18.75 0.75
N MET A 241 -4.18 -19.53 0.60
CA MET A 241 -2.83 -18.97 0.40
C MET A 241 -2.69 -18.11 -0.85
N GLU A 242 -3.43 -18.40 -1.91
CA GLU A 242 -3.33 -17.67 -3.18
C GLU A 242 -4.23 -16.46 -3.25
N GLU A 243 -5.40 -16.54 -2.63
CA GLU A 243 -6.22 -15.37 -2.34
C GLU A 243 -5.44 -14.40 -1.45
N GLN A 244 -4.70 -14.90 -0.45
CA GLN A 244 -3.75 -14.12 0.34
C GLN A 244 -2.60 -13.54 -0.50
N LYS A 245 -2.06 -14.25 -1.49
CA LYS A 245 -1.04 -13.68 -2.40
C LYS A 245 -1.60 -12.55 -3.25
N ALA A 246 -2.81 -12.70 -3.80
CA ALA A 246 -3.48 -11.64 -4.54
C ALA A 246 -3.78 -10.43 -3.63
N ILE A 247 -4.25 -10.66 -2.40
CA ILE A 247 -4.44 -9.62 -1.39
C ILE A 247 -3.12 -8.88 -1.09
N LEU A 248 -2.05 -9.62 -0.84
CA LEU A 248 -0.73 -9.08 -0.56
C LEU A 248 -0.13 -8.33 -1.75
N GLU A 249 -0.42 -8.78 -2.96
CA GLU A 249 -0.04 -8.07 -4.19
C GLU A 249 -0.74 -6.72 -4.24
N ILE A 250 -2.08 -6.69 -4.12
CA ILE A 250 -2.87 -5.46 -4.28
C ILE A 250 -2.57 -4.44 -3.17
N SER A 251 -2.28 -4.92 -1.97
CA SER A 251 -2.01 -4.08 -0.80
C SER A 251 -0.65 -3.36 -0.87
N LYS A 252 0.24 -3.72 -1.82
CA LYS A 252 1.56 -3.09 -2.02
C LYS A 252 1.53 -1.82 -2.87
N TYR A 253 0.41 -1.53 -3.55
CA TYR A 253 0.36 -0.57 -4.65
C TYR A 253 -0.06 0.89 -4.35
N PRO A 254 -0.62 1.28 -3.18
CA PRO A 254 -1.03 2.67 -2.98
C PRO A 254 0.11 3.69 -3.16
N VAL A 255 1.36 3.33 -2.80
CA VAL A 255 2.60 4.01 -3.21
C VAL A 255 3.73 2.99 -3.06
N LYS A 256 4.33 2.51 -4.15
CA LYS A 256 5.62 1.82 -4.07
C LYS A 256 6.72 2.86 -3.89
N ASP A 257 7.44 2.77 -2.77
CA ASP A 257 8.55 3.69 -2.44
C ASP A 257 9.63 3.80 -3.52
N THR A 258 9.71 2.82 -4.43
CA THR A 258 10.69 2.78 -5.54
C THR A 258 10.33 3.67 -6.71
N ASP A 259 9.07 4.11 -6.82
CA ASP A 259 8.55 4.70 -8.06
C ASP A 259 8.48 6.24 -7.98
N VAL A 260 8.79 6.81 -6.81
CA VAL A 260 8.75 8.27 -6.55
C VAL A 260 10.12 8.92 -6.75
N ILE A 261 11.22 8.24 -6.37
CA ILE A 261 12.58 8.82 -6.38
C ILE A 261 13.57 7.82 -6.96
N ARG A 262 14.15 8.19 -8.11
CA ARG A 262 15.21 7.41 -8.76
C ARG A 262 16.57 7.80 -8.18
N GLY A 263 17.38 6.80 -7.84
CA GLY A 263 18.68 7.03 -7.21
C GLY A 263 18.60 7.51 -5.76
N ASN A 264 19.67 8.14 -5.29
CA ASN A 264 19.86 8.55 -3.89
C ASN A 264 20.15 10.05 -3.74
N GLU A 265 19.86 10.85 -4.75
CA GLU A 265 20.19 12.27 -4.82
C GLU A 265 18.96 13.12 -5.14
N VAL A 266 19.01 14.39 -4.73
CA VAL A 266 18.01 15.39 -5.10
C VAL A 266 18.36 15.92 -6.49
N THR A 267 17.52 15.61 -7.46
CA THR A 267 17.66 16.05 -8.86
C THR A 267 16.41 16.83 -9.28
N GLU A 268 16.50 17.68 -10.29
CA GLU A 268 15.32 18.40 -10.82
C GLU A 268 14.19 17.43 -11.24
N GLU A 269 14.54 16.30 -11.86
CA GLU A 269 13.58 15.27 -12.25
C GLU A 269 12.84 14.68 -11.04
N ASN A 270 13.57 14.37 -9.95
CA ASN A 270 12.95 13.84 -8.74
C ASN A 270 12.14 14.93 -8.01
N LEU A 271 12.59 16.20 -8.04
CA LEU A 271 11.82 17.32 -7.49
C LEU A 271 10.47 17.46 -8.20
N ASP A 272 10.45 17.41 -9.54
CA ASP A 272 9.20 17.40 -10.31
C ASP A 272 8.31 16.23 -9.95
N THR A 273 8.91 15.05 -9.79
CA THR A 273 8.19 13.83 -9.38
C THR A 273 7.49 14.02 -8.04
N VAL A 274 8.22 14.51 -7.03
CA VAL A 274 7.66 14.78 -5.71
C VAL A 274 6.60 15.88 -5.79
N TYR A 275 6.84 16.94 -6.57
CA TYR A 275 5.89 18.04 -6.76
C TYR A 275 4.54 17.56 -7.31
N TYR A 276 4.56 16.85 -8.45
CA TYR A 276 3.35 16.39 -9.12
C TYR A 276 2.63 15.32 -8.31
N LEU A 277 3.34 14.34 -7.75
CA LEU A 277 2.71 13.29 -6.95
C LEU A 277 2.12 13.84 -5.65
N ASP A 278 2.80 14.78 -4.99
CA ASP A 278 2.29 15.39 -3.76
C ASP A 278 0.99 16.16 -4.02
N GLY A 279 0.96 16.98 -5.07
CA GLY A 279 -0.23 17.72 -5.49
C GLY A 279 -1.37 16.81 -5.98
N ALA A 280 -1.03 15.72 -6.66
CA ALA A 280 -1.99 14.77 -7.21
C ALA A 280 -2.65 13.89 -6.13
N LEU A 281 -1.90 13.48 -5.09
CA LEU A 281 -2.38 12.58 -4.03
C LEU A 281 -3.00 13.31 -2.84
N SER A 282 -2.76 14.63 -2.71
CA SER A 282 -3.28 15.44 -1.61
C SER A 282 -4.80 15.40 -1.51
N ALA A 283 -5.31 15.23 -0.28
CA ALA A 283 -6.74 15.19 0.05
C ALA A 283 -7.56 14.13 -0.73
N ARG A 284 -6.94 13.03 -1.16
CA ARG A 284 -7.62 11.93 -1.85
C ARG A 284 -7.58 10.64 -1.04
N ARG A 285 -8.65 9.86 -1.21
CA ARG A 285 -8.77 8.48 -0.75
C ARG A 285 -8.19 7.56 -1.83
N LEU A 286 -7.04 6.94 -1.57
CA LEU A 286 -6.34 6.12 -2.56
C LEU A 286 -6.94 4.73 -2.65
N ILE A 287 -7.50 4.23 -1.54
CA ILE A 287 -8.20 2.95 -1.50
C ILE A 287 -9.72 3.10 -1.33
N GLY A 288 -10.49 2.08 -1.68
CA GLY A 288 -11.93 2.08 -1.43
C GLY A 288 -12.54 0.70 -1.39
N TYR A 289 -13.49 0.52 -0.48
CA TYR A 289 -14.32 -0.69 -0.36
C TYR A 289 -15.75 -0.41 -0.84
N GLY A 290 -16.38 -1.40 -1.46
CA GLY A 290 -17.78 -1.36 -1.89
C GLY A 290 -18.46 -2.72 -1.81
N GLY A 291 -19.81 -2.71 -1.78
CA GLY A 291 -20.64 -3.90 -1.61
C GLY A 291 -20.28 -4.68 -0.34
N ILE A 292 -20.27 -6.01 -0.43
CA ILE A 292 -20.04 -6.89 0.72
C ILE A 292 -18.72 -6.62 1.46
N LEU A 293 -17.67 -6.15 0.76
CA LEU A 293 -16.38 -5.88 1.43
C LEU A 293 -16.44 -4.63 2.31
N LYS A 294 -17.29 -3.66 1.96
CA LYS A 294 -17.52 -2.48 2.78
C LYS A 294 -18.37 -2.81 4.01
N GLU A 295 -19.30 -3.75 3.87
CA GLU A 295 -20.13 -4.26 4.97
C GLU A 295 -19.26 -5.02 5.97
N ILE A 296 -18.48 -5.99 5.49
CA ILE A 296 -17.54 -6.76 6.31
C ILE A 296 -16.51 -5.84 7.01
N HIS A 297 -15.94 -4.86 6.31
CA HIS A 297 -15.03 -3.90 6.93
C HIS A 297 -15.66 -3.17 8.12
N LYS A 298 -16.97 -2.87 8.06
CA LYS A 298 -17.70 -2.25 9.17
C LYS A 298 -18.02 -3.26 10.28
N GLU A 299 -18.42 -4.48 9.92
CA GLU A 299 -18.72 -5.56 10.87
C GLU A 299 -17.50 -5.90 11.72
N LEU A 300 -16.32 -5.97 11.11
CA LEU A 300 -15.05 -6.21 11.78
C LEU A 300 -14.52 -4.99 12.54
N ASN A 301 -15.22 -3.84 12.51
CA ASN A 301 -14.85 -2.60 13.17
C ASN A 301 -13.40 -2.15 12.87
N LEU A 302 -12.94 -2.36 11.62
CA LEU A 302 -11.56 -2.05 11.24
C LEU A 302 -11.33 -0.54 11.19
N THR A 303 -10.16 -0.11 11.67
CA THR A 303 -9.78 1.30 11.68
C THR A 303 -9.50 1.85 10.27
N ASP A 304 -9.34 3.17 10.11
CA ASP A 304 -8.99 3.73 8.80
C ASP A 304 -7.54 3.35 8.42
N ALA A 305 -7.40 2.53 7.37
CA ALA A 305 -6.09 2.07 6.93
C ALA A 305 -5.21 3.17 6.32
N GLU A 306 -5.78 4.26 5.80
CA GLU A 306 -5.03 5.33 5.13
C GLU A 306 -4.56 6.42 6.09
N GLU A 307 -5.42 6.85 7.01
CA GLU A 307 -5.19 7.97 7.93
C GLU A 307 -5.13 7.57 9.40
N GLY A 308 -5.44 6.31 9.74
CA GLY A 308 -5.46 5.81 11.10
C GLY A 308 -4.09 5.60 11.74
N ASP A 309 -4.06 4.80 12.81
CA ASP A 309 -2.82 4.45 13.50
C ASP A 309 -1.93 3.57 12.62
N LEU A 310 -0.65 3.93 12.52
CA LEU A 310 0.38 3.19 11.79
C LEU A 310 1.32 2.43 12.74
N VAL A 311 1.11 2.47 14.05
CA VAL A 311 1.83 1.68 15.07
C VAL A 311 1.25 0.27 15.16
N ARG A 312 -0.08 0.14 15.26
CA ARG A 312 -0.76 -1.16 15.24
C ARG A 312 -1.20 -1.51 13.81
N ILE A 313 -0.55 -2.52 13.25
CA ILE A 313 -0.82 -3.04 11.91
C ILE A 313 -1.86 -4.16 11.94
N ASP A 314 -1.77 -5.01 12.95
CA ASP A 314 -2.69 -6.10 13.18
C ASP A 314 -3.79 -5.61 14.12
N GLU A 315 -5.04 -6.00 13.83
CA GLU A 315 -6.22 -5.66 14.60
C GLU A 315 -6.56 -6.74 15.65
N GLU A 316 -5.78 -7.84 15.67
CA GLU A 316 -5.80 -8.84 16.73
C GLU A 316 -5.01 -8.29 17.94
N ASP A 317 -5.73 -7.84 18.96
CA ASP A 317 -5.19 -7.71 20.32
C ASP A 317 -4.91 -9.12 20.85
N ASP A 318 -3.76 -9.68 20.51
CA ASP A 318 -3.17 -10.70 21.36
C ASP A 318 -2.80 -9.99 22.68
N GLU A 319 -3.63 -10.17 23.71
CA GLU A 319 -3.31 -9.90 25.10
C GLU A 319 -2.01 -10.63 25.45
N ILE A 320 -0.85 -10.02 25.18
CA ILE A 320 0.40 -10.42 25.84
C ILE A 320 0.30 -9.88 27.25
N ALA A 321 -0.34 -10.68 28.10
CA ALA A 321 -0.43 -10.48 29.54
C ALA A 321 0.82 -10.96 30.29
N ASN A 322 1.83 -11.53 29.63
CA ASN A 322 2.94 -12.18 30.33
C ASN A 322 4.27 -11.50 29.98
N ASP A 323 4.80 -10.74 30.94
CA ASP A 323 6.11 -10.06 31.00
C ASP A 323 6.65 -9.52 29.66
N THR A 324 6.50 -8.20 29.45
CA THR A 324 7.19 -7.50 28.35
C THR A 324 8.10 -6.42 28.91
N PHE A 325 9.32 -6.33 28.39
CA PHE A 325 10.21 -5.20 28.66
C PHE A 325 10.24 -4.27 27.45
N GLU A 326 10.40 -2.98 27.73
CA GLU A 326 10.46 -1.94 26.72
C GLU A 326 11.85 -1.92 26.07
N VAL A 327 11.89 -1.91 24.74
CA VAL A 327 13.11 -1.75 23.96
C VAL A 327 12.95 -0.49 23.12
N MET A 328 13.76 0.52 23.38
CA MET A 328 13.78 1.74 22.57
C MET A 328 14.88 1.64 21.52
N ALA A 329 14.57 2.06 20.29
CA ALA A 329 15.53 2.16 19.21
C ALA A 329 15.46 3.53 18.56
N ARG A 330 16.56 4.28 18.60
CA ARG A 330 16.64 5.64 18.08
C ARG A 330 17.48 5.70 16.80
N TRP A 331 16.99 6.46 15.83
CA TRP A 331 17.71 6.72 14.58
C TRP A 331 18.96 7.57 14.87
N HIS A 332 20.13 7.05 14.51
CA HIS A 332 21.39 7.77 14.61
C HIS A 332 21.82 8.27 13.24
N VAL A 333 21.84 9.60 13.05
CA VAL A 333 22.07 10.25 11.74
C VAL A 333 23.44 9.90 11.15
N GLY A 334 24.53 9.93 11.95
CA GLY A 334 25.88 9.60 11.48
C GLY A 334 26.04 8.16 10.99
N ILE A 335 25.53 7.18 11.75
CA ILE A 335 25.59 5.75 11.43
C ILE A 335 24.56 5.36 10.36
N LYS A 336 23.52 6.17 10.18
CA LYS A 336 22.35 5.88 9.34
C LYS A 336 21.73 4.53 9.70
N ASN A 337 21.50 4.32 10.99
CA ASN A 337 20.88 3.11 11.53
C ASN A 337 20.15 3.37 12.85
N TYR A 338 19.30 2.43 13.27
CA TYR A 338 18.64 2.44 14.57
C TYR A 338 19.53 1.77 15.62
N ILE A 339 19.83 2.49 16.70
CA ILE A 339 20.59 2.01 17.85
C ILE A 339 19.62 1.76 18.99
N ILE A 340 19.73 0.61 19.64
CA ILE A 340 18.99 0.28 20.86
C ILE A 340 19.56 1.11 22.02
N THR A 341 18.68 1.79 22.75
CA THR A 341 19.00 2.72 23.85
C THR A 341 18.34 2.34 25.14
#